data_AF-W1YGH6-F1
#
_entry.id   AF-W1YGH6-F1
#
_cell.length_a   1.000
_cell.length_b   1.000
_cell.length_c   1.000
_cell.angle_alpha   90.00
_cell.angle_beta   90.00
_cell.angle_gamma   90.00
#
_symmetry.space_group_name_H-M   'P 1'
#
loop_
_entity.id
_entity.type
_entity.pdbx_description
1 polymer ?
#
loop_
_entity_poly.entity_id
_entity_poly.type
_entity_poly.pdbx_seq_one_letter_code
_entity_poly.pdbx_strand_id
1 'polypeptide(L)'
;AEMVQSRSGTDLAAVSAKFGVRNPQEELSITEALKDRYNTISNGSLLSGSLSFPRRTISAYFNSAVTPVFTVFKKNVEDALSVRNIKAPLHILKADGGSLPMEHMVSRP
;
A
#
# COMPACT_ATOMS: atom_id res chain seq x y z
N ALA A 1 -28.11 -1.83 -1.94
CA ALA A 1 -27.29 -0.79 -1.31
C ALA A 1 -26.17 -0.45 -2.27
N GLU A 2 -26.26 0.67 -2.97
CA GLU A 2 -25.16 1.16 -3.79
C GLU A 2 -24.06 1.66 -2.85
N MET A 3 -23.11 0.77 -2.56
CA MET A 3 -21.98 0.99 -1.66
C MET A 3 -20.84 1.71 -2.40
N VAL A 4 -21.16 2.63 -3.30
CA VAL A 4 -20.20 3.40 -4.09
C VAL A 4 -20.55 4.87 -3.93
N GLN A 5 -19.83 5.55 -3.06
CA GLN A 5 -19.90 7.01 -2.98
C GLN A 5 -19.22 7.64 -4.19
N SER A 6 -19.61 8.87 -4.53
CA SER A 6 -18.97 9.66 -5.59
C SER A 6 -17.46 9.78 -5.34
N ARG A 7 -16.66 9.63 -6.40
CA ARG A 7 -15.19 9.71 -6.35
C ARG A 7 -14.73 10.98 -5.60
N SER A 8 -13.88 10.81 -4.60
CA SER A 8 -13.35 11.89 -3.74
C SER A 8 -12.28 12.76 -4.41
N GLY A 9 -12.16 12.75 -5.74
CA GLY A 9 -11.13 13.48 -6.49
C GLY A 9 -9.72 12.88 -6.42
N THR A 10 -9.52 11.71 -5.81
CA THR A 10 -8.21 11.03 -5.71
C THR A 10 -8.10 9.82 -6.63
N ASP A 11 -6.87 9.48 -7.01
CA ASP A 11 -6.51 8.30 -7.82
C ASP A 11 -5.97 7.14 -6.97
N LEU A 12 -6.43 7.09 -5.72
CA LEU A 12 -6.02 6.11 -4.72
C LEU A 12 -7.26 5.32 -4.28
N ALA A 13 -7.14 3.99 -4.20
CA ALA A 13 -8.22 3.11 -3.78
C ALA A 13 -7.72 2.05 -2.79
N ALA A 14 -8.60 1.66 -1.87
CA ALA A 14 -8.39 0.53 -0.98
C ALA A 14 -9.53 -0.48 -1.17
N VAL A 15 -9.17 -1.74 -1.37
CA VAL A 15 -10.11 -2.85 -1.54
C VAL A 15 -10.01 -3.75 -0.31
N SER A 16 -11.13 -4.00 0.35
CA SER A 16 -11.21 -4.86 1.53
C SER A 16 -12.56 -5.54 1.55
N ALA A 17 -12.56 -6.87 1.46
CA ALA A 17 -13.76 -7.69 1.50
C ALA A 17 -13.89 -8.39 2.87
N LYS A 18 -15.12 -8.59 3.33
CA LYS A 18 -15.35 -9.42 4.51
C LYS A 18 -14.85 -10.85 4.20
N PHE A 19 -14.05 -11.42 5.10
CA PHE A 19 -13.37 -12.71 4.90
C PHE A 19 -12.38 -12.79 3.73
N GLY A 20 -11.91 -11.66 3.17
CA GLY A 20 -10.94 -11.64 2.07
C GLY A 20 -9.64 -12.41 2.33
N VAL A 21 -9.22 -12.56 3.59
CA VAL A 21 -8.07 -13.41 3.98
C VAL A 21 -8.29 -14.90 3.65
N ARG A 22 -9.55 -15.38 3.68
CA ARG A 22 -9.92 -16.77 3.36
C ARG A 22 -10.24 -16.96 1.87
N ASN A 23 -10.78 -15.93 1.23
CA ASN A 23 -11.08 -15.92 -0.19
C ASN A 23 -10.64 -14.58 -0.81
N PRO A 24 -9.35 -14.44 -1.20
CA PRO A 24 -8.82 -13.18 -1.73
C PRO A 24 -9.30 -12.89 -3.16
N GLN A 25 -9.91 -13.87 -3.85
CA GLN A 25 -10.35 -13.72 -5.24
C GLN A 25 -11.32 -12.56 -5.43
N GLU A 26 -12.16 -12.28 -4.43
CA GLU A 26 -13.07 -11.12 -4.45
C GLU A 26 -12.31 -9.79 -4.47
N GLU A 27 -11.27 -9.65 -3.65
CA GLU A 27 -10.47 -8.41 -3.62
C GLU A 27 -9.61 -8.27 -4.89
N LEU A 28 -9.09 -9.38 -5.42
CA LEU A 28 -8.30 -9.42 -6.65
C LEU A 28 -9.13 -9.06 -7.88
N SER A 29 -10.35 -9.60 -8.01
CA SER A 29 -11.23 -9.29 -9.16
C SER A 29 -11.63 -7.82 -9.20
N ILE A 30 -11.93 -7.25 -8.03
CA ILE A 30 -12.23 -5.82 -7.89
C ILE A 30 -10.99 -4.98 -8.22
N THR A 31 -9.80 -5.38 -7.74
CA THR A 31 -8.55 -4.68 -8.05
C THR A 31 -8.30 -4.64 -9.56
N GLU A 32 -8.48 -5.77 -10.25
CA GLU A 32 -8.31 -5.85 -11.70
C GLU A 32 -9.29 -4.94 -12.43
N ALA A 33 -10.55 -4.89 -11.99
CA ALA A 33 -11.56 -3.99 -12.57
C ALA A 33 -11.28 -2.50 -12.33
N LEU A 34 -10.48 -2.17 -11.30
CA LEU A 34 -10.17 -0.80 -10.91
C LEU A 34 -8.80 -0.30 -11.40
N LYS A 35 -7.97 -1.19 -11.95
CA LYS A 35 -6.55 -0.91 -12.30
C LYS A 35 -6.38 0.27 -13.27
N ASP A 36 -7.30 0.41 -14.23
CA ASP A 36 -7.22 1.46 -15.26
C ASP A 36 -7.77 2.80 -14.76
N ARG A 37 -8.39 2.82 -13.57
CA ARG A 37 -9.03 4.00 -12.97
C ARG A 37 -8.22 4.60 -11.81
N TYR A 38 -7.40 3.81 -11.13
CA TYR A 38 -6.68 4.23 -9.93
C TYR A 38 -5.19 3.92 -10.07
N ASN A 39 -4.33 4.90 -9.78
CA ASN A 39 -2.88 4.78 -9.84
C ASN A 39 -2.32 3.93 -8.68
N THR A 40 -3.04 3.84 -7.57
CA THR A 40 -2.64 3.05 -6.41
C THR A 40 -3.84 2.33 -5.86
N ILE A 41 -3.73 1.00 -5.77
CA ILE A 41 -4.76 0.15 -5.19
C ILE A 41 -4.14 -0.72 -4.10
N SER A 42 -4.61 -0.58 -2.87
CA SER A 42 -4.20 -1.43 -1.76
C SER A 42 -5.22 -2.52 -1.47
N ASN A 43 -4.77 -3.78 -1.43
CA ASN A 43 -5.59 -4.93 -1.07
C ASN A 43 -5.44 -5.28 0.41
N GLY A 44 -6.55 -5.25 1.16
CA GLY A 44 -6.54 -5.50 2.60
C GLY A 44 -6.07 -6.91 2.97
N SER A 45 -6.47 -7.93 2.21
CA SER A 45 -6.07 -9.33 2.42
C SER A 45 -4.59 -9.58 2.15
N LEU A 46 -4.00 -8.89 1.16
CA LEU A 46 -2.56 -8.98 0.85
C LEU A 46 -1.70 -8.21 1.86
N LEU A 47 -2.19 -7.06 2.34
CA LEU A 47 -1.48 -6.24 3.32
C LEU A 47 -1.50 -6.82 4.74
N SER A 48 -2.56 -7.53 5.10
CA SER A 48 -2.69 -8.10 6.44
C SER A 48 -3.51 -9.39 6.42
N GLY A 49 -2.88 -10.48 6.88
CA GLY A 49 -3.55 -11.77 7.11
C GLY A 49 -4.46 -11.80 8.35
N SER A 50 -4.75 -10.64 8.98
CA SER A 50 -5.63 -10.58 10.15
C SER A 50 -7.08 -10.93 9.80
N LEU A 51 -7.76 -11.72 10.62
CA LEU A 51 -9.21 -11.94 10.43
C LEU A 51 -10.05 -10.70 10.74
N SER A 52 -9.46 -9.67 11.36
CA SER A 52 -10.16 -8.43 11.73
C SER A 52 -10.44 -7.56 10.51
N PHE A 53 -11.67 -7.60 10.02
CA PHE A 53 -12.12 -6.82 8.86
C PHE A 53 -11.93 -5.29 9.05
N PRO A 54 -12.39 -4.66 10.16
CA PRO A 54 -12.22 -3.21 10.34
C PRO A 54 -10.75 -2.77 10.34
N ARG A 55 -9.89 -3.48 11.07
CA ARG A 55 -8.45 -3.15 11.12
C ARG A 55 -7.79 -3.26 9.76
N ARG A 56 -8.11 -4.29 8.98
CA ARG A 56 -7.61 -4.45 7.60
C ARG A 56 -8.07 -3.35 6.67
N THR A 57 -9.34 -2.96 6.74
CA THR A 57 -9.86 -1.86 5.92
C THR A 57 -9.14 -0.56 6.24
N ILE A 58 -8.91 -0.27 7.54
CA ILE A 58 -8.13 0.90 7.97
C ILE A 58 -6.69 0.83 7.46
N SER A 59 -6.03 -0.32 7.59
CA SER A 59 -4.67 -0.51 7.08
C SER A 59 -4.58 -0.31 5.57
N ALA A 60 -5.50 -0.88 4.78
CA ALA A 60 -5.53 -0.71 3.33
C ALA A 60 -5.79 0.75 2.92
N TYR A 61 -6.66 1.44 3.64
CA TYR A 61 -6.92 2.87 3.44
C TYR A 61 -5.64 3.70 3.65
N PHE A 62 -5.01 3.58 4.82
CA PHE A 62 -3.81 4.37 5.12
C PHE A 62 -2.65 4.01 4.20
N ASN A 63 -2.43 2.73 3.90
CA ASN A 63 -1.42 2.31 2.92
C ASN A 63 -1.63 3.02 1.59
N SER A 64 -2.86 3.05 1.06
CA SER A 64 -3.17 3.75 -0.20
C SER A 64 -2.91 5.24 -0.11
N ALA A 65 -3.28 5.87 1.01
CA ALA A 65 -3.15 7.31 1.21
C ALA A 65 -1.69 7.77 1.31
N VAL A 66 -0.81 6.96 1.93
CA VAL A 66 0.59 7.33 2.17
C VAL A 66 1.53 6.91 1.05
N THR A 67 1.19 5.87 0.27
CA THR A 67 2.06 5.34 -0.81
C THR A 67 2.62 6.43 -1.73
N PRO A 68 1.85 7.39 -2.27
CA PRO A 68 2.40 8.37 -3.20
C PRO A 68 3.50 9.24 -2.58
N VAL A 69 3.27 9.71 -1.35
CA VAL A 69 4.23 10.54 -0.61
C VAL A 69 5.48 9.71 -0.29
N PHE A 70 5.30 8.47 0.14
CA PHE A 70 6.39 7.56 0.45
C PHE A 70 7.25 7.21 -0.78
N THR A 71 6.63 6.98 -1.94
CA THR A 71 7.35 6.72 -3.20
C THR A 71 8.26 7.89 -3.58
N VAL A 72 7.77 9.12 -3.46
CA VAL A 72 8.58 10.33 -3.73
C VAL A 72 9.72 10.45 -2.72
N PHE A 73 9.44 10.24 -1.43
CA PHE A 73 10.46 10.27 -0.39
C PHE A 73 11.58 9.26 -0.66
N LYS A 74 11.22 7.99 -0.93
CA LYS A 74 12.17 6.93 -1.25
C LYS A 74 13.07 7.34 -2.41
N LYS A 75 12.48 7.79 -3.51
CA LYS A 75 13.23 8.20 -4.71
C LYS A 75 14.21 9.32 -4.42
N ASN A 76 13.78 10.36 -3.70
CA ASN A 76 14.65 11.48 -3.34
C ASN A 76 15.85 11.05 -2.48
N VAL A 77 15.66 10.08 -1.58
CA VAL A 77 16.75 9.52 -0.78
C VAL A 77 17.71 8.70 -1.65
N GLU A 78 17.19 7.82 -2.51
CA GLU A 78 18.01 7.02 -3.44
C GLU A 78 18.84 7.92 -4.38
N ASP A 79 18.23 8.95 -4.95
CA ASP A 79 18.90 9.92 -5.82
C ASP A 79 20.01 10.68 -5.06
N ALA A 80 19.75 11.12 -3.82
CA ALA A 80 20.72 11.82 -3.00
C ALA A 80 21.95 10.96 -2.63
N LEU A 81 21.76 9.66 -2.41
CA LEU A 81 22.84 8.71 -2.16
C LEU A 81 23.64 8.43 -3.44
N SER A 82 22.95 8.26 -4.57
CA SER A 82 23.55 8.02 -5.88
C SER A 82 24.47 9.15 -6.32
N VAL A 83 24.04 10.42 -6.18
CA VAL A 83 24.86 11.62 -6.49
C VAL A 83 26.15 11.68 -5.66
N ARG A 84 26.17 11.06 -4.47
CA ARG A 84 27.34 11.00 -3.58
C ARG A 84 28.16 9.72 -3.76
N ASN A 85 27.82 8.89 -4.74
CA ASN A 85 28.43 7.58 -4.99
C ASN A 85 28.41 6.66 -3.76
N ILE A 86 27.37 6.75 -2.93
CA ILE A 86 27.17 5.88 -1.77
C ILE A 86 26.46 4.61 -2.23
N LYS A 87 27.11 3.44 -2.06
CA LYS A 87 26.61 2.13 -2.48
C LYS A 87 26.10 1.25 -1.33
N ALA A 88 25.99 1.82 -0.13
CA ALA A 88 25.56 1.09 1.06
C ALA A 88 24.07 0.68 0.97
N PRO A 89 23.67 -0.45 1.55
CA PRO A 89 22.26 -0.86 1.60
C PRO A 89 21.41 0.16 2.37
N LEU A 90 20.29 0.57 1.76
CA LEU A 90 19.33 1.48 2.37
C LEU A 90 18.25 0.70 3.14
N HIS A 91 18.12 0.99 4.42
CA HIS A 91 17.12 0.39 5.31
C HIS A 91 16.21 1.46 5.90
N ILE A 92 14.95 1.12 6.14
CA ILE A 92 14.07 1.89 7.03
C ILE A 92 14.03 1.28 8.41
N LEU A 93 13.75 2.11 9.41
CA LEU A 93 13.39 1.68 10.75
C LEU A 93 11.87 1.48 10.84
N LYS A 94 11.44 0.31 11.30
CA LYS A 94 10.04 0.02 11.62
C LYS A 94 9.70 0.51 13.02
N ALA A 95 8.40 0.65 13.28
CA ALA A 95 7.87 1.01 14.61
C ALA A 95 8.15 -0.03 15.71
N ASP A 96 8.45 -1.29 15.36
CA ASP A 96 8.82 -2.35 16.31
C ASP A 96 10.32 -2.40 16.65
N GLY A 97 11.10 -1.44 16.14
CA GLY A 97 12.55 -1.36 16.35
C GLY A 97 13.37 -2.24 15.41
N GLY A 98 12.74 -3.05 14.56
CA GLY A 98 13.43 -3.75 13.48
C GLY A 98 13.72 -2.85 12.29
N SER A 99 14.59 -3.29 11.37
CA SER A 99 14.81 -2.61 10.10
C SER A 99 14.36 -3.47 8.92
N LEU A 100 14.04 -2.83 7.79
CA LEU A 100 13.72 -3.50 6.54
C LEU A 100 14.46 -2.85 5.38
N PRO A 101 14.90 -3.63 4.37
CA PRO A 101 15.47 -3.03 3.17
C PRO A 101 14.41 -2.20 2.45
N MET A 102 14.80 -1.04 1.93
CA MET A 102 13.91 -0.05 1.30
C MET A 102 13.14 -0.61 0.09
N GLU A 103 13.68 -1.65 -0.55
CA GLU A 103 13.05 -2.40 -1.63
C GLU A 103 11.76 -3.13 -1.21
N HIS A 104 11.66 -3.61 0.04
CA HIS A 104 10.45 -4.29 0.53
C HIS A 104 9.29 -3.34 0.86
N MET A 105 9.58 -2.04 1.04
CA MET A 105 8.60 -1.06 1.47
C MET A 105 7.66 -0.56 0.39
N VAL A 106 7.97 -0.78 -0.89
CA VAL A 106 7.13 -0.30 -2.01
C VAL A 106 5.71 -0.89 -1.94
N SER A 107 5.57 -2.08 -1.35
CA SER A 107 4.28 -2.75 -1.16
C SER A 107 3.57 -2.40 0.15
N ARG A 108 4.32 -1.89 1.16
CA ARG A 108 3.88 -1.72 2.56
C ARG A 108 4.64 -0.55 3.22
N PRO A 109 4.37 0.70 2.83
CA PRO A 109 4.89 1.89 3.50
C PRO A 109 4.54 1.98 4.99
#